data_AF-A0A9E3MSA1-F1
#
_entry.id   AF-A0A9E3MSA1-F1
#
_cell.length_a   1.000
_cell.length_b   1.000
_cell.length_c   1.000
_cell.angle_alpha   90.00
_cell.angle_beta   90.00
_cell.angle_gamma   90.00
#
_symmetry.space_group_name_H-M   'P 1'
#
loop_
_entity.id
_entity.type
_entity.pdbx_description
1 polymer ?
#
loop_
_entity_poly.entity_id
_entity_poly.type
_entity_poly.pdbx_seq_one_letter_code
_entity_poly.pdbx_strand_id
1 'polypeptide(L)'
;LADDAAALRLFPVDTPTGPVLVYGPSLVRGATLDGTTAHLTGDTVEGTGMEVWAPRGIGRITWNGRPLPTSVTPMGSLRADMPATPGQLPVPAVGQVRLPALGGWRRRTENFESAPDYDDSGWTPADRSSSYSVTPVPKGGPVLFADDYGFHYGDVWYRARLTDADDLESVSLAYSTGTQGLLMAWLDGEPLGTHRMPVPDKSTAHKGSWAATATFEVPPAAGDSPRVLSVLVRRMAHDMDGGSADSHKAARGLTQVTFKGGAPKASWRIRGETAPDPVRGPLNNGGLYGERKGWHLPGFAETGWEATELPRADRRQGVTWYRTTFRLAVDAGIDASIGLTLDDDPKRAYRVQIFLNGWNMGQYVNDVGPQHTFVLPNGILRTRGTNTLALAVLSDGTTESGPGNVRLTAMGASAGGVPVTPVDSPGR
;
A
#
# COMPACT_ATOMS: atom_id res chain seq x y z
N LEU A 1 -32.89 6.26 34.13
CA LEU A 1 -32.95 5.12 33.17
C LEU A 1 -32.78 5.72 31.79
N ALA A 2 -31.82 5.22 31.02
CA ALA A 2 -31.57 5.63 29.64
C ALA A 2 -31.86 4.42 28.74
N ASP A 3 -32.33 4.67 27.52
CA ASP A 3 -32.33 3.65 26.49
C ASP A 3 -30.91 3.43 25.95
N ASP A 4 -30.73 2.40 25.11
CA ASP A 4 -29.41 2.06 24.57
C ASP A 4 -28.80 3.21 23.76
N ALA A 5 -29.63 3.94 23.00
CA ALA A 5 -29.17 5.07 22.18
C ALA A 5 -28.62 6.22 23.04
N ALA A 6 -29.29 6.55 24.15
CA ALA A 6 -28.80 7.55 25.09
C ALA A 6 -27.59 7.04 25.91
N ALA A 7 -27.57 5.76 26.28
CA ALA A 7 -26.47 5.15 27.01
C ALA A 7 -25.15 5.15 26.21
N LEU A 8 -25.21 4.95 24.88
CA LEU A 8 -24.04 5.04 24.00
C LEU A 8 -23.39 6.43 23.96
N ARG A 9 -24.07 7.47 24.46
CA ARG A 9 -23.57 8.85 24.53
C ARG A 9 -23.12 9.25 25.93
N LEU A 10 -23.11 8.31 26.88
CA LEU A 10 -22.65 8.49 28.25
C LEU A 10 -21.22 7.94 28.42
N PHE A 11 -20.32 8.79 28.88
CA PHE A 11 -18.91 8.47 29.10
C PHE A 11 -18.58 8.59 30.59
N PRO A 12 -18.49 7.48 31.33
CA PRO A 12 -17.91 7.48 32.66
C PRO A 12 -16.39 7.63 32.55
N VAL A 13 -15.82 8.58 33.30
CA VAL A 13 -14.39 8.84 33.35
C VAL A 13 -13.96 8.95 34.81
N ASP A 14 -13.09 8.05 35.26
CA ASP A 14 -12.51 8.12 36.59
C ASP A 14 -11.40 9.16 36.65
N THR A 15 -11.45 10.03 37.67
CA THR A 15 -10.38 10.99 37.96
C THR A 15 -9.88 10.81 39.40
N PRO A 16 -8.68 11.29 39.75
CA PRO A 16 -8.17 11.18 41.12
C PRO A 16 -9.08 11.79 42.20
N THR A 17 -9.91 12.77 41.83
CA THR A 17 -10.82 13.48 42.75
C THR A 17 -12.23 12.88 42.76
N GLY A 18 -12.53 11.94 41.87
CA GLY A 18 -13.81 11.24 41.78
C GLY A 18 -14.28 11.01 40.34
N PRO A 19 -15.33 10.20 40.15
CA PRO A 19 -15.85 9.91 38.82
C PRO A 19 -16.55 11.12 38.22
N VAL A 20 -16.43 11.26 36.90
CA VAL A 20 -17.16 12.22 36.07
C VAL A 20 -17.99 11.42 35.06
N LEU A 21 -19.25 11.78 34.89
CA LEU A 21 -20.09 11.25 33.82
C LEU A 21 -20.37 12.37 32.82
N VAL A 22 -20.05 12.14 31.55
CA VAL A 22 -20.27 13.12 30.47
C VAL A 22 -21.30 12.57 29.49
N TYR A 23 -22.31 13.37 29.17
CA TYR A 23 -23.30 13.08 28.14
C TYR A 23 -23.12 14.01 26.94
N GLY A 24 -23.21 13.46 25.72
CA GLY A 24 -23.45 14.25 24.50
C GLY A 24 -22.45 14.01 23.37
N PRO A 25 -21.13 14.25 23.55
CA PRO A 25 -20.10 14.10 22.51
C PRO A 25 -20.05 12.72 21.85
N SER A 26 -19.38 12.63 20.70
CA SER A 26 -19.14 11.36 20.00
C SER A 26 -18.12 10.49 20.73
N LEU A 27 -17.15 11.12 21.40
CA LEU A 27 -16.15 10.45 22.23
C LEU A 27 -15.66 11.41 23.31
N VAL A 28 -15.50 10.93 24.53
CA VAL A 28 -14.71 11.62 25.58
C VAL A 28 -13.42 10.84 25.78
N ARG A 29 -12.28 11.50 25.59
CA ARG A 29 -10.94 10.91 25.73
C ARG A 29 -10.41 11.02 27.15
N GLY A 30 -10.74 12.10 27.85
CA GLY A 30 -10.27 12.32 29.19
C GLY A 30 -10.94 13.50 29.88
N ALA A 31 -10.90 13.46 31.20
CA ALA A 31 -11.35 14.50 32.10
C ALA A 31 -10.24 14.78 33.12
N THR A 32 -9.89 16.05 33.30
CA THR A 32 -9.02 16.50 34.39
C THR A 32 -9.79 17.52 35.22
N LEU A 33 -9.83 17.31 36.53
CA LEU A 33 -10.46 18.25 37.46
C LEU A 33 -9.37 19.15 38.04
N ASP A 34 -9.49 20.45 37.83
CA ASP A 34 -8.58 21.46 38.38
C ASP A 34 -9.37 22.61 39.01
N GLY A 35 -9.19 22.80 40.31
CA GLY A 35 -9.96 23.76 41.11
C GLY A 35 -11.47 23.54 40.98
N THR A 36 -12.14 24.47 40.28
CA THR A 36 -13.60 24.44 40.05
C THR A 36 -13.99 24.06 38.62
N THR A 37 -13.03 23.59 37.82
CA THR A 37 -13.21 23.35 36.39
C THR A 37 -12.98 21.89 36.03
N ALA A 38 -13.91 21.32 35.25
CA ALA A 38 -13.71 20.07 34.54
C ALA A 38 -13.15 20.35 33.14
N HIS A 39 -11.91 19.94 32.90
CA HIS A 39 -11.25 19.99 31.61
C HIS A 39 -11.51 18.71 30.86
N LEU A 40 -12.43 18.76 29.89
CA LEU A 40 -12.82 17.64 29.07
C LEU A 40 -12.16 17.71 27.70
N THR A 41 -11.70 16.55 27.21
CA THR A 41 -11.14 16.40 25.87
C THR A 41 -11.84 15.27 25.15
N GLY A 42 -11.96 15.37 23.82
CA GLY A 42 -12.57 14.32 23.01
C GLY A 42 -12.96 14.78 21.62
N ASP A 43 -13.92 14.08 21.03
CA ASP A 43 -14.32 14.24 19.64
C ASP A 43 -15.80 14.57 19.48
N THR A 44 -16.08 15.36 18.45
CA THR A 44 -17.44 15.70 18.04
C THR A 44 -17.57 15.56 16.53
N VAL A 45 -18.51 14.74 16.08
CA VAL A 45 -18.85 14.59 14.66
C VAL A 45 -20.04 15.49 14.33
N GLU A 46 -21.18 15.24 14.99
CA GLU A 46 -22.36 16.08 14.90
C GLU A 46 -22.42 17.07 16.06
N GLY A 47 -23.04 18.22 15.83
CA GLY A 47 -23.23 19.20 16.90
C GLY A 47 -24.04 18.58 18.04
N THR A 48 -23.71 18.93 19.28
CA THR A 48 -24.37 18.34 20.46
C THR A 48 -24.48 19.32 21.62
N GLY A 49 -25.50 19.10 22.45
CA GLY A 49 -25.47 19.56 23.84
C GLY A 49 -24.42 18.80 24.65
N MET A 50 -24.17 19.26 25.87
CA MET A 50 -23.30 18.58 26.82
C MET A 50 -23.87 18.70 28.22
N GLU A 51 -23.85 17.59 28.96
CA GLU A 51 -24.20 17.57 30.39
C GLU A 51 -23.17 16.74 31.15
N VAL A 52 -22.74 17.24 32.31
CA VAL A 52 -21.65 16.66 33.09
C VAL A 52 -22.06 16.54 34.55
N TRP A 53 -21.98 15.32 35.07
CA TRP A 53 -22.05 15.05 36.50
C TRP A 53 -20.63 14.90 37.02
N ALA A 54 -20.22 15.79 37.93
CA ALA A 54 -18.87 15.83 38.49
C ALA A 54 -18.93 15.95 40.03
N PRO A 55 -17.82 15.70 40.74
CA PRO A 55 -17.74 15.92 42.19
C PRO A 55 -18.14 17.34 42.60
N ARG A 56 -18.59 17.50 43.85
CA ARG A 56 -18.99 18.80 44.40
C ARG A 56 -17.83 19.81 44.32
N GLY A 57 -18.16 21.06 44.00
CA GLY A 57 -17.18 22.15 43.85
C GLY A 57 -16.78 22.43 42.40
N ILE A 58 -17.07 21.51 41.47
CA ILE A 58 -16.94 21.77 40.04
C ILE A 58 -18.15 22.58 39.56
N GLY A 59 -17.88 23.75 38.95
CA GLY A 59 -18.90 24.67 38.46
C GLY A 59 -18.66 25.16 37.03
N ARG A 60 -17.58 24.70 36.38
CA ARG A 60 -17.19 25.12 35.04
C ARG A 60 -16.76 23.92 34.20
N ILE A 61 -16.98 24.01 32.89
CA ILE A 61 -16.53 23.01 31.92
C ILE A 61 -15.69 23.71 30.85
N THR A 62 -14.59 23.06 30.45
CA THR A 62 -13.96 23.35 29.16
C THR A 62 -14.00 22.11 28.28
N TRP A 63 -14.33 22.27 27.00
CA TRP A 63 -14.28 21.22 25.99
C TRP A 63 -13.17 21.51 24.98
N ASN A 64 -12.18 20.62 24.87
CA ASN A 64 -11.01 20.80 24.00
C ASN A 64 -10.34 22.17 24.19
N GLY A 65 -10.20 22.59 25.46
CA GLY A 65 -9.62 23.87 25.87
C GLY A 65 -10.53 25.10 25.71
N ARG A 66 -11.74 24.96 25.17
CA ARG A 66 -12.70 26.05 25.04
C ARG A 66 -13.71 26.05 26.20
N PRO A 67 -13.86 27.15 26.94
CA PRO A 67 -14.89 27.26 27.98
C PRO A 67 -16.29 27.11 27.38
N LEU A 68 -17.14 26.35 28.07
CA LEU A 68 -18.56 26.27 27.77
C LEU A 68 -19.34 27.05 28.84
N PRO A 69 -20.24 27.98 28.45
CA PRO A 69 -21.23 28.51 29.37
C PRO A 69 -22.11 27.37 29.90
N THR A 70 -22.32 27.33 31.21
CA THR A 70 -23.04 26.23 31.85
C THR A 70 -23.97 26.70 32.94
N SER A 71 -25.10 26.02 33.08
CA SER A 71 -26.04 26.17 34.18
C SER A 71 -26.11 24.89 35.02
N VAL A 72 -26.29 25.04 36.34
CA VAL A 72 -26.51 23.92 37.25
C VAL A 72 -27.94 23.44 37.09
N THR A 73 -28.13 22.15 36.84
CA THR A 73 -29.47 21.55 36.73
C THR A 73 -30.03 21.22 38.12
N PRO A 74 -31.35 21.01 38.27
CA PRO A 74 -31.94 20.53 39.52
C PRO A 74 -31.36 19.21 40.03
N MET A 75 -30.75 18.42 39.15
CA MET A 75 -30.10 17.13 39.48
C MET A 75 -28.63 17.30 39.87
N GLY A 76 -28.12 18.54 39.96
CA GLY A 76 -26.76 18.86 40.38
C GLY A 76 -25.68 18.67 39.31
N SER A 77 -26.05 18.35 38.07
CA SER A 77 -25.15 18.36 36.91
C SER A 77 -24.91 19.77 36.38
N LEU A 78 -23.86 19.91 35.59
CA LEU A 78 -23.57 21.09 34.77
C LEU A 78 -24.02 20.82 33.34
N ARG A 79 -24.97 21.62 32.85
CA ARG A 79 -25.45 21.56 31.47
C ARG A 79 -24.91 22.73 30.67
N ALA A 80 -24.36 22.47 29.49
CA ALA A 80 -23.91 23.51 28.58
C ALA A 80 -25.10 24.28 27.99
N ASP A 81 -25.03 25.61 28.05
CA ASP A 81 -26.11 26.49 27.63
C ASP A 81 -26.15 26.63 26.11
N MET A 82 -27.35 26.73 25.55
CA MET A 82 -27.55 26.92 24.11
C MET A 82 -27.00 28.28 23.66
N PRO A 83 -26.23 28.33 22.56
CA PRO A 83 -25.82 29.60 21.97
C PRO A 83 -27.01 30.46 21.53
N ALA A 84 -26.84 31.79 21.55
CA ALA A 84 -27.87 32.73 21.11
C ALA A 84 -28.14 32.64 19.59
N THR A 85 -27.18 32.15 18.80
CA THR A 85 -27.31 32.00 17.36
C THR A 85 -28.19 30.80 17.01
N PRO A 86 -29.33 31.00 16.31
CA PRO A 86 -30.21 29.90 15.92
C PRO A 86 -29.48 28.82 15.12
N GLY A 87 -29.74 27.55 15.45
CA GLY A 87 -29.14 26.40 14.76
C GLY A 87 -27.73 26.02 15.23
N GLN A 88 -27.13 26.75 16.16
CA GLN A 88 -25.87 26.35 16.79
C GLN A 88 -26.12 25.53 18.06
N LEU A 89 -25.25 24.55 18.29
CA LEU A 89 -25.20 23.75 19.51
C LEU A 89 -23.99 24.14 20.36
N PRO A 90 -24.02 23.93 21.69
CA PRO A 90 -22.94 24.34 22.59
C PRO A 90 -21.59 23.74 22.17
N VAL A 91 -21.61 22.49 21.73
CA VAL A 91 -20.48 21.83 21.08
C VAL A 91 -20.78 21.73 19.58
N PRO A 92 -20.00 22.41 18.71
CA PRO A 92 -20.28 22.45 17.28
C PRO A 92 -19.92 21.13 16.58
N ALA A 93 -20.56 20.87 15.45
CA ALA A 93 -20.21 19.79 14.54
C ALA A 93 -18.80 19.97 13.96
N VAL A 94 -18.23 18.90 13.41
CA VAL A 94 -16.97 18.97 12.67
C VAL A 94 -17.09 19.88 11.45
N GLY A 95 -16.03 20.65 11.16
CA GLY A 95 -15.95 21.45 9.95
C GLY A 95 -15.81 20.59 8.69
N GLN A 96 -16.08 21.19 7.52
CA GLN A 96 -15.95 20.49 6.24
C GLN A 96 -14.47 20.24 5.89
N VAL A 97 -14.12 18.99 5.59
CA VAL A 97 -12.81 18.63 5.03
C VAL A 97 -12.83 18.79 3.50
N ARG A 98 -11.98 19.67 2.97
CA ARG A 98 -11.84 19.89 1.52
C ARG A 98 -10.61 19.16 0.99
N LEU A 99 -10.81 18.31 -0.02
CA LEU A 99 -9.76 17.54 -0.66
C LEU A 99 -9.44 18.10 -2.04
N PRO A 100 -8.15 18.25 -2.41
CA PRO A 100 -7.76 18.67 -3.75
C PRO A 100 -8.00 17.56 -4.77
N ALA A 101 -8.27 17.94 -6.01
CA ALA A 101 -8.15 17.01 -7.13
C ALA A 101 -6.68 16.62 -7.34
N LEU A 102 -6.44 15.37 -7.72
CA LEU A 102 -5.10 14.89 -8.07
C LEU A 102 -4.87 15.11 -9.56
N GLY A 103 -3.80 15.82 -9.91
CA GLY A 103 -3.46 16.17 -11.30
C GLY A 103 -1.96 16.37 -11.47
N GLY A 104 -1.53 16.97 -12.60
CA GLY A 104 -0.10 17.24 -12.84
C GLY A 104 0.76 15.98 -12.82
N TRP A 105 0.22 14.86 -13.30
CA TRP A 105 0.90 13.57 -13.28
C TRP A 105 2.10 13.58 -14.21
N ARG A 106 3.16 12.93 -13.77
CA ARG A 106 4.29 12.55 -14.62
C ARG A 106 4.45 11.05 -14.61
N ARG A 107 4.98 10.51 -15.69
CA ARG A 107 5.22 9.07 -15.80
C ARG A 107 6.58 8.72 -16.37
N ARG A 108 6.97 7.48 -16.11
CA ARG A 108 8.15 6.86 -16.72
C ARG A 108 7.99 5.34 -16.74
N THR A 109 8.21 4.74 -17.91
CA THR A 109 8.32 3.28 -18.03
C THR A 109 9.65 2.82 -17.44
N GLU A 110 9.63 1.68 -16.74
CA GLU A 110 10.86 1.00 -16.30
C GLU A 110 11.14 -0.25 -17.15
N ASN A 111 11.54 -1.36 -16.52
CA ASN A 111 11.95 -2.62 -17.14
C ASN A 111 13.13 -2.47 -18.12
N PHE A 112 14.09 -1.61 -17.77
CA PHE A 112 15.39 -1.53 -18.47
C PHE A 112 16.12 -2.87 -18.41
N GLU A 113 15.84 -3.65 -17.37
CA GLU A 113 16.28 -5.03 -17.16
C GLU A 113 15.81 -6.01 -18.24
N SER A 114 14.89 -5.65 -19.14
CA SER A 114 14.56 -6.54 -20.27
C SER A 114 15.55 -6.39 -21.43
N ALA A 115 16.24 -5.25 -21.55
CA ALA A 115 17.11 -4.97 -22.70
C ALA A 115 18.31 -5.93 -22.77
N PRO A 116 18.72 -6.35 -23.97
CA PRO A 116 19.79 -7.34 -24.14
C PRO A 116 21.14 -6.82 -23.64
N ASP A 117 21.41 -5.52 -23.81
CA ASP A 117 22.65 -4.83 -23.44
C ASP A 117 22.64 -4.28 -22.01
N TYR A 118 21.56 -4.48 -21.23
CA TYR A 118 21.51 -4.03 -19.84
C TYR A 118 22.61 -4.67 -18.99
N ASP A 119 23.39 -3.83 -18.31
CA ASP A 119 24.47 -4.26 -17.43
C ASP A 119 23.91 -4.82 -16.11
N ASP A 120 23.97 -6.14 -15.98
CA ASP A 120 23.61 -6.90 -14.78
C ASP A 120 24.85 -7.42 -14.01
N SER A 121 26.05 -6.87 -14.26
CA SER A 121 27.30 -7.26 -13.57
C SER A 121 27.19 -7.19 -12.05
N GLY A 122 26.41 -6.23 -11.53
CA GLY A 122 26.13 -6.08 -10.10
C GLY A 122 24.96 -6.92 -9.56
N TRP A 123 24.43 -7.88 -10.33
CA TRP A 123 23.39 -8.80 -9.86
C TRP A 123 24.01 -10.05 -9.26
N THR A 124 23.28 -10.66 -8.33
CA THR A 124 23.72 -11.89 -7.67
C THR A 124 23.70 -13.03 -8.69
N PRO A 125 24.81 -13.74 -8.92
CA PRO A 125 24.80 -14.99 -9.67
C PRO A 125 23.87 -16.00 -9.02
N ALA A 126 23.02 -16.65 -9.81
CA ALA A 126 22.17 -17.73 -9.33
C ALA A 126 22.85 -19.08 -9.65
N ASP A 127 23.75 -19.50 -8.78
CA ASP A 127 24.65 -20.65 -8.95
C ASP A 127 24.55 -21.69 -7.81
N ARG A 128 23.61 -21.50 -6.89
CA ARG A 128 23.42 -22.43 -5.77
C ARG A 128 22.85 -23.76 -6.25
N SER A 129 23.31 -24.85 -5.65
CA SER A 129 22.88 -26.21 -5.98
C SER A 129 21.95 -26.85 -4.93
N SER A 130 21.73 -26.18 -3.80
CA SER A 130 20.88 -26.65 -2.71
C SER A 130 20.09 -25.50 -2.08
N SER A 131 18.96 -25.85 -1.46
CA SER A 131 18.04 -24.92 -0.80
C SER A 131 17.56 -25.53 0.53
N TYR A 132 17.20 -24.66 1.46
CA TYR A 132 16.48 -25.03 2.69
C TYR A 132 14.95 -24.97 2.56
N SER A 133 14.45 -24.65 1.36
CA SER A 133 13.02 -24.67 1.06
C SER A 133 12.44 -26.09 1.09
N VAL A 134 11.16 -26.19 1.43
CA VAL A 134 10.36 -27.41 1.24
C VAL A 134 10.04 -27.67 -0.24
N THR A 135 10.26 -26.69 -1.12
CA THR A 135 10.09 -26.84 -2.57
C THR A 135 11.27 -27.61 -3.18
N PRO A 136 11.03 -28.71 -3.92
CA PRO A 136 12.11 -29.47 -4.55
C PRO A 136 12.94 -28.65 -5.53
N VAL A 137 14.26 -28.78 -5.45
CA VAL A 137 15.19 -28.20 -6.43
C VAL A 137 15.26 -29.07 -7.68
N PRO A 138 15.05 -28.53 -8.90
CA PRO A 138 15.18 -29.29 -10.13
C PRO A 138 16.58 -29.86 -10.32
N LYS A 139 16.68 -31.10 -10.81
CA LYS A 139 17.98 -31.71 -11.13
C LYS A 139 18.62 -31.00 -12.33
N GLY A 140 19.91 -30.69 -12.23
CA GLY A 140 20.73 -30.22 -13.35
C GLY A 140 20.68 -28.71 -13.63
N GLY A 141 19.97 -27.92 -12.82
CA GLY A 141 19.96 -26.46 -12.89
C GLY A 141 20.24 -25.82 -11.51
N PRO A 142 20.53 -24.51 -11.47
CA PRO A 142 20.70 -23.81 -10.20
C PRO A 142 19.36 -23.62 -9.49
N VAL A 143 19.42 -23.40 -8.18
CA VAL A 143 18.30 -22.88 -7.39
C VAL A 143 17.97 -21.47 -7.89
N LEU A 144 16.69 -21.22 -8.17
CA LEU A 144 16.18 -19.90 -8.56
C LEU A 144 15.23 -19.30 -7.52
N PHE A 145 15.13 -19.89 -6.33
CA PHE A 145 14.23 -19.41 -5.29
C PHE A 145 14.76 -18.10 -4.70
N ALA A 146 13.91 -17.08 -4.63
CA ALA A 146 14.33 -15.72 -4.27
C ALA A 146 14.94 -15.62 -2.86
N ASP A 147 14.36 -16.34 -1.89
CA ASP A 147 14.79 -16.29 -0.48
C ASP A 147 16.19 -16.86 -0.26
N ASP A 148 16.59 -17.86 -1.06
CA ASP A 148 17.95 -18.37 -0.99
C ASP A 148 18.93 -17.21 -1.26
N TYR A 149 18.64 -16.33 -2.20
CA TYR A 149 19.50 -15.19 -2.52
C TYR A 149 19.29 -13.95 -1.64
N GLY A 150 18.54 -14.08 -0.53
CA GLY A 150 18.30 -12.99 0.42
C GLY A 150 17.26 -11.97 -0.04
N PHE A 151 16.41 -12.35 -1.01
CA PHE A 151 15.33 -11.52 -1.50
C PHE A 151 13.99 -12.07 -1.02
N HIS A 152 13.39 -11.41 -0.04
CA HIS A 152 12.23 -11.86 0.72
C HIS A 152 10.95 -11.08 0.39
N TYR A 153 11.08 -9.87 -0.17
CA TYR A 153 9.94 -8.96 -0.33
C TYR A 153 9.75 -8.43 -1.75
N GLY A 154 8.49 -8.26 -2.15
CA GLY A 154 8.08 -7.69 -3.42
C GLY A 154 8.59 -8.43 -4.67
N ASP A 155 8.65 -7.70 -5.77
CA ASP A 155 9.02 -8.23 -7.09
C ASP A 155 10.50 -8.64 -7.14
N VAL A 156 10.82 -9.65 -7.96
CA VAL A 156 12.19 -10.12 -8.18
C VAL A 156 12.44 -10.31 -9.67
N TRP A 157 13.62 -9.87 -10.13
CA TRP A 157 14.07 -10.05 -11.50
C TRP A 157 15.04 -11.22 -11.62
N TYR A 158 14.92 -11.94 -12.73
CA TYR A 158 15.86 -12.94 -13.19
C TYR A 158 16.34 -12.57 -14.60
N ARG A 159 17.62 -12.76 -14.86
CA ARG A 159 18.22 -12.63 -16.19
C ARG A 159 19.06 -13.86 -16.49
N ALA A 160 18.80 -14.51 -17.62
CA ALA A 160 19.59 -15.62 -18.12
C ALA A 160 20.26 -15.23 -19.44
N ARG A 161 21.58 -15.39 -19.50
CA ARG A 161 22.30 -15.42 -20.78
C ARG A 161 22.27 -16.85 -21.29
N LEU A 162 21.71 -17.03 -22.49
CA LEU A 162 21.57 -18.31 -23.15
C LEU A 162 22.61 -18.44 -24.26
N THR A 163 23.39 -19.52 -24.23
CA THR A 163 24.23 -19.95 -25.36
C THR A 163 23.65 -21.23 -25.95
N ASP A 164 23.97 -21.53 -27.21
CA ASP A 164 23.46 -22.71 -27.93
C ASP A 164 21.91 -22.68 -28.02
N ALA A 165 21.35 -21.51 -28.34
CA ALA A 165 19.90 -21.21 -28.26
C ALA A 165 19.23 -21.02 -29.64
N ASP A 166 19.92 -21.38 -30.73
CA ASP A 166 19.45 -21.13 -32.10
C ASP A 166 18.19 -21.93 -32.45
N ASP A 167 18.10 -23.16 -31.92
CA ASP A 167 16.96 -24.07 -32.11
C ASP A 167 15.87 -23.90 -31.04
N LEU A 168 15.92 -22.85 -30.21
CA LEU A 168 14.96 -22.66 -29.11
C LEU A 168 13.55 -22.35 -29.65
N GLU A 169 12.62 -23.28 -29.47
CA GLU A 169 11.21 -23.13 -29.86
C GLU A 169 10.37 -22.45 -28.77
N SER A 170 10.55 -22.88 -27.51
CA SER A 170 9.77 -22.33 -26.40
C SER A 170 10.49 -22.47 -25.07
N VAL A 171 10.08 -21.62 -24.12
CA VAL A 171 10.53 -21.65 -22.73
C VAL A 171 9.35 -21.86 -21.80
N SER A 172 9.47 -22.80 -20.87
CA SER A 172 8.50 -23.02 -19.79
C SER A 172 9.10 -22.60 -18.45
N LEU A 173 8.40 -21.70 -17.77
CA LEU A 173 8.80 -21.07 -16.52
C LEU A 173 7.85 -21.52 -15.42
N ALA A 174 8.28 -22.49 -14.61
CA ALA A 174 7.59 -22.83 -13.37
C ALA A 174 7.96 -21.80 -12.30
N TYR A 175 6.96 -21.33 -11.57
CA TYR A 175 7.14 -20.27 -10.60
C TYR A 175 6.10 -20.35 -9.48
N SER A 176 6.47 -19.80 -8.32
CA SER A 176 5.64 -19.73 -7.12
C SER A 176 5.61 -18.31 -6.61
N THR A 177 4.42 -17.80 -6.29
CA THR A 177 4.25 -16.41 -5.86
C THR A 177 3.41 -16.27 -4.61
N GLY A 178 2.69 -17.31 -4.20
CA GLY A 178 1.50 -17.11 -3.36
C GLY A 178 0.34 -16.52 -4.18
N THR A 179 -0.74 -16.22 -3.47
CA THR A 179 -2.05 -15.88 -4.05
C THR A 179 -2.01 -14.62 -4.92
N GLN A 180 -2.53 -14.70 -6.15
CA GLN A 180 -2.59 -13.57 -7.10
C GLN A 180 -1.22 -12.95 -7.46
N GLY A 181 -0.10 -13.67 -7.42
CA GLY A 181 1.12 -13.16 -8.06
C GLY A 181 1.08 -13.21 -9.59
N LEU A 182 2.14 -12.76 -10.25
CA LEU A 182 2.29 -12.85 -11.70
C LEU A 182 3.75 -13.06 -12.12
N LEU A 183 3.92 -13.45 -13.37
CA LEU A 183 5.22 -13.54 -14.05
C LEU A 183 5.10 -12.81 -15.39
N MET A 184 6.10 -12.00 -15.72
CA MET A 184 6.27 -11.40 -17.04
C MET A 184 7.62 -11.82 -17.61
N ALA A 185 7.66 -12.19 -18.89
CA ALA A 185 8.88 -12.62 -19.57
C ALA A 185 9.18 -11.77 -20.81
N TRP A 186 10.47 -11.56 -21.07
CA TRP A 186 11.01 -10.90 -22.25
C TRP A 186 12.18 -11.70 -22.80
N LEU A 187 12.36 -11.66 -24.11
CA LEU A 187 13.52 -12.20 -24.79
C LEU A 187 14.15 -11.09 -25.63
N ASP A 188 15.42 -10.77 -25.34
CA ASP A 188 16.18 -9.71 -26.01
C ASP A 188 15.49 -8.34 -25.98
N GLY A 189 14.75 -8.05 -24.91
CA GLY A 189 13.97 -6.82 -24.75
C GLY A 189 12.52 -6.92 -25.20
N GLU A 190 12.17 -7.91 -26.03
CA GLU A 190 10.83 -8.08 -26.58
C GLU A 190 9.91 -8.89 -25.64
N PRO A 191 8.66 -8.45 -25.39
CA PRO A 191 7.74 -9.18 -24.53
C PRO A 191 7.38 -10.56 -25.09
N LEU A 192 7.57 -11.62 -24.30
CA LEU A 192 7.07 -12.96 -24.59
C LEU A 192 5.64 -13.16 -24.08
N GLY A 193 5.29 -12.51 -22.98
CA GLY A 193 3.97 -12.58 -22.38
C GLY A 193 3.97 -12.53 -20.86
N THR A 194 2.76 -12.53 -20.30
CA THR A 194 2.50 -12.48 -18.88
C THR A 194 1.61 -13.66 -18.47
N HIS A 195 1.91 -14.28 -17.34
CA HIS A 195 1.05 -15.27 -16.71
C HIS A 195 0.63 -14.78 -15.32
N ARG A 196 -0.68 -14.84 -15.04
CA ARG A 196 -1.26 -14.43 -13.75
C ARG A 196 -1.64 -15.68 -12.96
N MET A 197 -1.38 -15.68 -11.66
CA MET A 197 -2.01 -16.67 -10.80
C MET A 197 -3.53 -16.50 -10.84
N PRO A 198 -4.30 -17.59 -10.85
CA PRO A 198 -5.75 -17.52 -10.85
C PRO A 198 -6.28 -16.78 -9.61
N VAL A 199 -7.45 -16.18 -9.75
CA VAL A 199 -8.18 -15.57 -8.64
C VAL A 199 -8.72 -16.69 -7.75
N PRO A 200 -8.49 -16.64 -6.42
CA PRO A 200 -9.04 -17.64 -5.52
C PRO A 200 -10.57 -17.66 -5.54
N ASP A 201 -11.11 -18.85 -5.47
CA ASP A 201 -12.53 -19.09 -5.19
C ASP A 201 -12.73 -19.62 -3.77
N LYS A 202 -13.97 -19.93 -3.42
CA LYS A 202 -14.32 -20.46 -2.09
C LYS A 202 -13.55 -21.75 -1.74
N SER A 203 -13.19 -22.58 -2.73
CA SER A 203 -12.49 -23.85 -2.50
C SER A 203 -10.98 -23.67 -2.34
N THR A 204 -10.42 -22.56 -2.81
CA THR A 204 -8.99 -22.30 -2.86
C THR A 204 -8.54 -21.12 -2.00
N ALA A 205 -9.46 -20.43 -1.32
CA ALA A 205 -9.19 -19.29 -0.46
C ALA A 205 -8.12 -19.56 0.63
N HIS A 206 -7.96 -20.80 1.06
CA HIS A 206 -7.02 -21.22 2.12
C HIS A 206 -5.81 -22.01 1.60
N LYS A 207 -5.57 -22.05 0.27
CA LYS A 207 -4.50 -22.86 -0.33
C LYS A 207 -3.08 -22.47 0.12
N GLY A 208 -2.89 -21.23 0.58
CA GLY A 208 -1.57 -20.71 0.95
C GLY A 208 -0.72 -20.47 -0.29
N SER A 209 0.24 -21.36 -0.56
CA SER A 209 1.17 -21.25 -1.68
C SER A 209 0.52 -21.61 -3.03
N TRP A 210 0.78 -20.76 -4.02
CA TRP A 210 0.34 -20.94 -5.40
C TRP A 210 1.54 -21.00 -6.32
N ALA A 211 1.56 -22.05 -7.16
CA ALA A 211 2.55 -22.27 -8.19
C ALA A 211 1.85 -22.62 -9.52
N ALA A 212 2.51 -22.26 -10.62
CA ALA A 212 2.05 -22.54 -11.98
C ALA A 212 3.27 -22.64 -12.91
N THR A 213 3.03 -23.12 -14.14
CA THR A 213 4.03 -23.12 -15.22
C THR A 213 3.49 -22.31 -16.39
N ALA A 214 4.23 -21.30 -16.81
CA ALA A 214 3.92 -20.48 -17.97
C ALA A 214 4.82 -20.88 -19.14
N THR A 215 4.24 -21.24 -20.29
CA THR A 215 4.99 -21.59 -21.50
C THR A 215 4.83 -20.48 -22.54
N PHE A 216 5.96 -20.02 -23.07
CA PHE A 216 6.02 -18.98 -24.09
C PHE A 216 6.76 -19.48 -25.31
N GLU A 217 6.16 -19.28 -26.49
CA GLU A 217 6.83 -19.49 -27.76
C GLU A 217 7.95 -18.46 -27.94
N VAL A 218 9.06 -18.90 -28.52
CA VAL A 218 10.25 -18.10 -28.72
C VAL A 218 10.38 -17.78 -30.21
N PRO A 219 10.55 -16.50 -30.58
CA PRO A 219 10.86 -16.16 -31.96
C PRO A 219 12.25 -16.69 -32.36
N PRO A 220 12.41 -17.14 -33.62
CA PRO A 220 13.70 -17.61 -34.14
C PRO A 220 14.82 -16.59 -33.89
N ALA A 221 16.05 -17.09 -33.68
CA ALA A 221 17.20 -16.22 -33.46
C ALA A 221 17.47 -15.31 -34.67
N ALA A 222 17.73 -14.04 -34.41
CA ALA A 222 18.20 -13.09 -35.42
C ALA A 222 19.75 -13.12 -35.44
N GLY A 223 20.32 -14.20 -35.99
CA GLY A 223 21.76 -14.43 -36.07
C GLY A 223 22.38 -14.99 -34.78
N ASP A 224 23.72 -15.07 -34.75
CA ASP A 224 24.48 -15.85 -33.76
C ASP A 224 24.69 -15.15 -32.40
N SER A 225 23.86 -14.15 -32.07
CA SER A 225 24.03 -13.39 -30.82
C SER A 225 23.48 -14.17 -29.62
N PRO A 226 24.18 -14.21 -28.47
CA PRO A 226 23.65 -14.78 -27.24
C PRO A 226 22.27 -14.19 -26.90
N ARG A 227 21.30 -15.05 -26.61
CA ARG A 227 19.93 -14.63 -26.27
C ARG A 227 19.86 -14.27 -24.78
N VAL A 228 19.10 -13.25 -24.44
CA VAL A 228 18.90 -12.80 -23.05
C VAL A 228 17.44 -12.96 -22.66
N LEU A 229 17.16 -13.92 -21.80
CA LEU A 229 15.84 -14.11 -21.20
C LEU A 229 15.76 -13.30 -19.91
N SER A 230 14.79 -12.40 -19.82
CA SER A 230 14.53 -11.60 -18.62
C SER A 230 13.15 -11.93 -18.08
N VAL A 231 13.04 -12.17 -16.77
CA VAL A 231 11.80 -12.56 -16.12
C VAL A 231 11.58 -11.71 -14.87
N LEU A 232 10.42 -11.07 -14.78
CA LEU A 232 9.95 -10.41 -13.57
C LEU A 232 8.90 -11.29 -12.90
N VAL A 233 9.13 -11.64 -11.64
CA VAL A 233 8.14 -12.37 -10.83
C VAL A 233 7.63 -11.45 -9.72
N ARG A 234 6.33 -11.16 -9.75
CA ARG A 234 5.64 -10.49 -8.65
C ARG A 234 5.24 -11.52 -7.61
N ARG A 235 6.02 -11.57 -6.54
CA ARG A 235 5.76 -12.43 -5.39
C ARG A 235 4.80 -11.73 -4.44
N MET A 236 4.00 -12.53 -3.76
CA MET A 236 3.08 -12.14 -2.70
C MET A 236 3.56 -12.79 -1.39
N ALA A 237 2.90 -12.48 -0.28
CA ALA A 237 3.35 -12.90 1.04
C ALA A 237 3.63 -14.42 1.15
N HIS A 238 4.56 -14.75 2.04
CA HIS A 238 4.77 -16.12 2.48
C HIS A 238 3.55 -16.64 3.25
N ASP A 239 3.39 -17.96 3.26
CA ASP A 239 2.33 -18.60 4.01
C ASP A 239 2.60 -18.42 5.51
N MET A 240 1.53 -18.27 6.29
CA MET A 240 1.64 -18.47 7.73
C MET A 240 1.89 -19.94 8.02
N ASP A 241 2.56 -20.23 9.13
CA ASP A 241 2.89 -21.60 9.53
C ASP A 241 2.23 -21.99 10.87
N GLY A 242 0.92 -21.73 10.98
CA GLY A 242 0.16 -22.10 12.18
C GLY A 242 0.10 -23.61 12.44
N GLY A 243 0.34 -24.42 11.40
CA GLY A 243 0.38 -25.89 11.47
C GLY A 243 1.76 -26.47 11.74
N SER A 244 2.82 -25.67 11.85
CA SER A 244 4.22 -26.14 11.99
C SER A 244 4.63 -27.12 10.88
N ALA A 245 4.17 -26.86 9.66
CA ALA A 245 4.40 -27.69 8.48
C ALA A 245 5.48 -27.09 7.55
N ASP A 246 6.20 -26.06 8.01
CA ASP A 246 7.20 -25.33 7.21
C ASP A 246 6.61 -24.71 5.94
N SER A 247 5.30 -24.43 5.90
CA SER A 247 4.62 -23.80 4.75
C SER A 247 5.21 -22.44 4.40
N HIS A 248 5.68 -21.70 5.42
CA HIS A 248 6.37 -20.42 5.25
C HIS A 248 7.68 -20.55 4.44
N LYS A 249 8.30 -21.74 4.39
CA LYS A 249 9.53 -22.03 3.63
C LYS A 249 9.26 -22.41 2.17
N ALA A 250 8.01 -22.47 1.72
CA ALA A 250 7.71 -22.72 0.32
C ALA A 250 8.33 -21.63 -0.56
N ALA A 251 9.08 -22.03 -1.58
CA ALA A 251 9.84 -21.11 -2.41
C ALA A 251 8.93 -20.03 -3.03
N ARG A 252 9.50 -18.85 -3.22
CA ARG A 252 8.93 -17.78 -4.05
C ARG A 252 9.89 -17.43 -5.19
N GLY A 253 9.35 -16.99 -6.32
CA GLY A 253 10.11 -16.71 -7.54
C GLY A 253 10.04 -17.84 -8.56
N LEU A 254 11.04 -17.93 -9.45
CA LEU A 254 11.16 -19.05 -10.38
C LEU A 254 11.55 -20.33 -9.63
N THR A 255 10.89 -21.44 -9.95
CA THR A 255 11.15 -22.74 -9.34
C THR A 255 11.76 -23.74 -10.31
N GLN A 256 11.49 -23.62 -11.61
CA GLN A 256 12.10 -24.44 -12.65
C GLN A 256 12.01 -23.72 -14.01
N VAL A 257 13.01 -23.96 -14.87
CA VAL A 257 12.97 -23.54 -16.27
C VAL A 257 13.26 -24.74 -17.16
N THR A 258 12.46 -24.93 -18.20
CA THR A 258 12.71 -25.93 -19.24
C THR A 258 12.60 -25.31 -20.62
N PHE A 259 13.39 -25.84 -21.55
CA PHE A 259 13.48 -25.40 -22.93
C PHE A 259 12.99 -26.51 -23.87
N LYS A 260 12.39 -26.13 -25.00
CA LYS A 260 11.99 -27.04 -26.08
C LYS A 260 12.63 -26.59 -27.39
N GLY A 261 12.88 -27.54 -28.31
CA GLY A 261 13.54 -27.30 -29.60
C GLY A 261 15.07 -27.38 -29.51
N GLY A 262 15.64 -26.90 -28.40
CA GLY A 262 17.07 -27.00 -28.09
C GLY A 262 17.36 -27.19 -26.60
N ALA A 263 18.64 -27.24 -26.25
CA ALA A 263 19.12 -27.39 -24.87
C ALA A 263 20.16 -26.32 -24.52
N PRO A 264 19.77 -25.02 -24.50
CA PRO A 264 20.71 -23.94 -24.30
C PRO A 264 21.33 -24.01 -22.90
N LYS A 265 22.59 -23.57 -22.79
CA LYS A 265 23.22 -23.35 -21.48
C LYS A 265 22.78 -21.99 -20.97
N ALA A 266 22.22 -21.97 -19.76
CA ALA A 266 21.69 -20.76 -19.13
C ALA A 266 22.55 -20.33 -17.94
N SER A 267 23.15 -19.14 -18.02
CA SER A 267 23.82 -18.49 -16.90
C SER A 267 22.89 -17.47 -16.25
N TRP A 268 22.41 -17.77 -15.05
CA TRP A 268 21.39 -16.98 -14.36
C TRP A 268 21.96 -15.95 -13.40
N ARG A 269 21.30 -14.80 -13.34
CA ARG A 269 21.46 -13.77 -12.32
C ARG A 269 20.10 -13.37 -11.77
N ILE A 270 20.08 -12.97 -10.50
CA ILE A 270 18.87 -12.61 -9.76
C ILE A 270 19.06 -11.28 -9.03
N ARG A 271 18.00 -10.49 -8.99
CA ARG A 271 17.95 -9.21 -8.27
C ARG A 271 16.56 -8.94 -7.71
N GLY A 272 16.44 -8.89 -6.39
CA GLY A 272 15.25 -8.42 -5.69
C GLY A 272 15.45 -7.03 -5.09
N GLU A 273 14.94 -6.85 -3.87
CA GLU A 273 15.02 -5.64 -3.09
C GLU A 273 16.47 -5.19 -2.80
N THR A 274 16.62 -3.90 -2.49
CA THR A 274 17.89 -3.35 -1.99
C THR A 274 18.03 -3.58 -0.48
N ALA A 275 19.14 -3.12 0.10
CA ALA A 275 19.29 -3.07 1.55
C ALA A 275 18.05 -2.40 2.21
N PRO A 276 17.63 -2.88 3.39
CA PRO A 276 16.47 -2.32 4.10
C PRO A 276 16.56 -0.81 4.26
N ASP A 277 15.45 -0.12 4.03
CA ASP A 277 15.34 1.30 4.35
C ASP A 277 15.36 1.45 5.88
N PRO A 278 16.32 2.18 6.47
CA PRO A 278 16.45 2.27 7.92
C PRO A 278 15.29 3.00 8.59
N VAL A 279 14.51 3.79 7.84
CA VAL A 279 13.32 4.49 8.32
C VAL A 279 12.06 3.66 8.05
N ARG A 280 11.94 3.06 6.86
CA ARG A 280 10.72 2.38 6.42
C ARG A 280 10.71 0.87 6.64
N GLY A 281 11.84 0.30 7.04
CA GLY A 281 12.04 -1.12 7.28
C GLY A 281 12.24 -1.94 6.00
N PRO A 282 12.46 -3.26 6.15
CA PRO A 282 12.79 -4.16 5.05
C PRO A 282 11.60 -4.47 4.12
N LEU A 283 10.37 -4.27 4.59
CA LEU A 283 9.14 -4.65 3.88
C LEU A 283 8.63 -3.58 2.91
N ASN A 284 9.16 -2.35 2.99
CA ASN A 284 8.57 -1.22 2.26
C ASN A 284 8.74 -1.36 0.75
N ASN A 285 9.91 -1.87 0.33
CA ASN A 285 10.33 -1.90 -1.06
C ASN A 285 10.56 -3.35 -1.51
N GLY A 286 10.15 -3.63 -2.74
CA GLY A 286 10.56 -4.81 -3.50
C GLY A 286 11.73 -4.53 -4.44
N GLY A 287 11.82 -5.38 -5.47
CA GLY A 287 12.87 -5.34 -6.47
C GLY A 287 12.50 -4.65 -7.78
N LEU A 288 11.46 -3.81 -7.88
CA LEU A 288 11.23 -3.02 -9.10
C LEU A 288 12.35 -1.98 -9.31
N TYR A 289 12.66 -1.62 -10.55
CA TYR A 289 13.75 -0.67 -10.83
C TYR A 289 13.53 0.67 -10.11
N GLY A 290 12.31 1.21 -10.20
CA GLY A 290 11.91 2.45 -9.57
C GLY A 290 11.95 2.38 -8.04
N GLU A 291 11.69 1.22 -7.44
CA GLU A 291 11.90 1.01 -6.00
C GLU A 291 13.39 1.13 -5.66
N ARG A 292 14.25 0.38 -6.37
CA ARG A 292 15.71 0.38 -6.15
C ARG A 292 16.37 1.73 -6.47
N LYS A 293 15.73 2.58 -7.28
CA LYS A 293 16.21 3.94 -7.62
C LYS A 293 15.50 5.05 -6.83
N GLY A 294 14.59 4.71 -5.91
CA GLY A 294 13.92 5.68 -5.05
C GLY A 294 12.90 6.58 -5.77
N TRP A 295 12.30 6.12 -6.87
CA TRP A 295 11.28 6.88 -7.62
C TRP A 295 10.03 7.17 -6.78
N HIS A 296 9.77 6.35 -5.77
CA HIS A 296 8.66 6.53 -4.82
C HIS A 296 8.93 7.63 -3.76
N LEU A 297 10.19 8.06 -3.58
CA LEU A 297 10.58 8.95 -2.50
C LEU A 297 10.15 10.41 -2.75
N PRO A 298 9.87 11.19 -1.69
CA PRO A 298 9.71 12.63 -1.79
C PRO A 298 10.95 13.30 -2.41
N GLY A 299 10.75 14.40 -3.14
CA GLY A 299 11.85 15.21 -3.67
C GLY A 299 12.66 14.58 -4.81
N PHE A 300 12.35 13.34 -5.22
CA PHE A 300 13.00 12.72 -6.38
C PHE A 300 12.88 13.60 -7.63
N ALA A 301 14.02 13.88 -8.28
CA ALA A 301 14.10 14.65 -9.49
C ALA A 301 13.54 13.90 -10.70
N GLU A 302 12.48 14.43 -11.30
CA GLU A 302 11.74 13.82 -12.41
C GLU A 302 12.36 14.12 -13.78
N THR A 303 13.68 14.21 -13.86
CA THR A 303 14.38 14.41 -15.13
C THR A 303 14.14 13.19 -16.03
N GLY A 304 13.67 13.46 -17.25
CA GLY A 304 13.30 12.42 -18.22
C GLY A 304 11.97 11.71 -17.95
N TRP A 305 11.15 12.20 -17.03
CA TRP A 305 9.75 11.77 -16.91
C TRP A 305 8.88 12.62 -17.84
N GLU A 306 7.90 12.00 -18.48
CA GLU A 306 6.96 12.71 -19.37
C GLU A 306 5.74 13.18 -18.58
N ALA A 307 5.18 14.34 -18.94
CA ALA A 307 3.89 14.76 -18.41
C ALA A 307 2.79 13.84 -18.97
N THR A 308 1.78 13.54 -18.15
CA THR A 308 0.64 12.72 -18.58
C THR A 308 -0.63 13.13 -17.83
N GLU A 309 -1.77 12.79 -18.43
CA GLU A 309 -3.07 12.82 -17.76
C GLU A 309 -3.58 11.40 -17.52
N LEU A 310 -4.58 11.26 -16.65
CA LEU A 310 -5.28 10.01 -16.35
C LEU A 310 -6.78 10.18 -16.70
N PRO A 311 -7.48 9.13 -17.17
CA PRO A 311 -6.97 7.77 -17.40
C PRO A 311 -6.13 7.63 -18.67
N ARG A 312 -5.26 6.61 -18.70
CA ARG A 312 -4.53 6.19 -19.92
C ARG A 312 -5.05 4.85 -20.42
N ALA A 313 -4.89 4.63 -21.72
CA ALA A 313 -5.35 3.45 -22.44
C ALA A 313 -4.18 2.73 -23.12
N ASP A 314 -2.98 2.80 -22.53
CA ASP A 314 -1.78 2.23 -23.14
C ASP A 314 -1.82 0.70 -23.02
N ARG A 315 -1.57 -0.01 -24.12
CA ARG A 315 -1.48 -1.47 -24.15
C ARG A 315 -0.01 -1.89 -24.25
N ARG A 316 0.58 -2.25 -23.10
CA ARG A 316 2.00 -2.62 -22.96
C ARG A 316 2.19 -3.63 -21.84
N GLN A 317 3.09 -4.59 -22.02
CA GLN A 317 3.60 -5.41 -20.93
C GLN A 317 4.72 -4.68 -20.17
N GLY A 318 4.69 -4.73 -18.85
CA GLY A 318 5.77 -4.25 -17.99
C GLY A 318 5.28 -3.27 -16.95
N VAL A 319 6.19 -2.43 -16.45
CA VAL A 319 5.89 -1.52 -15.35
C VAL A 319 6.02 -0.07 -15.79
N THR A 320 5.03 0.73 -15.42
CA THR A 320 4.99 2.18 -15.64
C THR A 320 4.75 2.89 -14.32
N TRP A 321 5.63 3.81 -13.98
CA TRP A 321 5.47 4.62 -12.78
C TRP A 321 4.72 5.90 -13.10
N TYR A 322 3.82 6.29 -12.20
CA TYR A 322 3.12 7.58 -12.22
C TYR A 322 3.41 8.31 -10.91
N ARG A 323 3.70 9.60 -10.99
CA ARG A 323 3.96 10.46 -9.82
C ARG A 323 3.17 11.74 -9.91
N THR A 324 2.73 12.22 -8.75
CA THR A 324 2.16 13.55 -8.57
C THR A 324 2.47 14.08 -7.17
N THR A 325 2.31 15.38 -6.98
CA THR A 325 2.30 16.02 -5.66
C THR A 325 0.99 16.75 -5.44
N PHE A 326 0.52 16.76 -4.19
CA PHE A 326 -0.68 17.48 -3.80
C PHE A 326 -0.50 18.10 -2.42
N ARG A 327 -1.26 19.17 -2.13
CA ARG A 327 -1.19 19.88 -0.85
C ARG A 327 -2.51 19.73 -0.10
N LEU A 328 -2.44 19.32 1.17
CA LEU A 328 -3.57 19.35 2.09
C LEU A 328 -3.45 20.53 3.06
N ALA A 329 -4.60 20.97 3.56
CA ALA A 329 -4.74 22.03 4.55
C ALA A 329 -5.91 21.75 5.50
N VAL A 330 -6.02 20.52 6.00
CA VAL A 330 -7.05 20.12 6.98
C VAL A 330 -6.88 20.95 8.24
N ASP A 331 -7.95 21.58 8.74
CA ASP A 331 -7.90 22.42 9.94
C ASP A 331 -7.32 21.68 11.15
N ALA A 332 -6.49 22.36 11.95
CA ALA A 332 -5.71 21.75 13.02
C ALA A 332 -6.55 21.15 14.16
N GLY A 333 -7.84 21.53 14.25
CA GLY A 333 -8.79 20.95 15.21
C GLY A 333 -9.69 19.88 14.62
N ILE A 334 -9.36 19.37 13.41
CA ILE A 334 -10.10 18.30 12.74
C ILE A 334 -9.19 17.09 12.58
N ASP A 335 -9.63 15.95 13.10
CA ASP A 335 -9.11 14.65 12.70
C ASP A 335 -9.87 14.19 11.45
N ALA A 336 -9.17 14.08 10.34
CA ALA A 336 -9.74 13.66 9.07
C ALA A 336 -9.17 12.31 8.66
N SER A 337 -10.04 11.33 8.45
CA SER A 337 -9.69 10.07 7.83
C SER A 337 -9.80 10.21 6.31
N ILE A 338 -8.67 10.10 5.62
CA ILE A 338 -8.55 10.29 4.18
C ILE A 338 -8.05 9.00 3.55
N GLY A 339 -8.70 8.57 2.47
CA GLY A 339 -8.27 7.44 1.65
C GLY A 339 -7.85 7.88 0.24
N LEU A 340 -7.11 7.00 -0.44
CA LEU A 340 -6.91 7.03 -1.89
C LEU A 340 -7.86 6.03 -2.53
N THR A 341 -8.73 6.49 -3.41
CA THR A 341 -9.63 5.63 -4.18
C THR A 341 -9.13 5.51 -5.62
N LEU A 342 -8.98 4.27 -6.08
CA LEU A 342 -8.71 3.91 -7.47
C LEU A 342 -9.93 3.17 -8.03
N ASP A 343 -10.59 3.78 -9.01
CA ASP A 343 -11.73 3.20 -9.71
C ASP A 343 -11.45 3.17 -11.22
N ASP A 344 -11.63 2.01 -11.85
CA ASP A 344 -11.54 1.85 -13.30
C ASP A 344 -12.46 0.69 -13.75
N ASP A 345 -12.56 0.47 -15.06
CA ASP A 345 -13.23 -0.69 -15.64
C ASP A 345 -12.50 -1.97 -15.21
N PRO A 346 -13.14 -2.91 -14.48
CA PRO A 346 -12.51 -4.16 -14.04
C PRO A 346 -12.05 -5.06 -15.19
N LYS A 347 -12.45 -4.77 -16.45
CA LYS A 347 -11.89 -5.43 -17.63
C LYS A 347 -10.43 -5.09 -17.91
N ARG A 348 -9.89 -4.01 -17.33
CA ARG A 348 -8.49 -3.61 -17.49
C ARG A 348 -7.60 -4.37 -16.51
N ALA A 349 -6.81 -5.30 -17.02
CA ALA A 349 -5.94 -6.16 -16.23
C ALA A 349 -4.62 -5.45 -15.90
N TYR A 350 -4.59 -4.74 -14.77
CA TYR A 350 -3.37 -4.16 -14.22
C TYR A 350 -3.37 -4.17 -12.69
N ARG A 351 -2.17 -4.05 -12.13
CA ARG A 351 -1.91 -3.97 -10.69
C ARG A 351 -1.17 -2.70 -10.37
N VAL A 352 -1.37 -2.18 -9.17
CA VAL A 352 -0.69 -0.95 -8.74
C VAL A 352 -0.09 -1.16 -7.35
N GLN A 353 1.21 -0.92 -7.22
CA GLN A 353 1.83 -0.69 -5.92
C GLN A 353 1.73 0.81 -5.58
N ILE A 354 1.16 1.13 -4.42
CA ILE A 354 0.87 2.50 -4.00
C ILE A 354 1.92 2.98 -3.01
N PHE A 355 2.51 4.15 -3.25
CA PHE A 355 3.43 4.80 -2.31
C PHE A 355 2.98 6.22 -1.97
N LEU A 356 2.85 6.52 -0.69
CA LEU A 356 2.60 7.87 -0.18
C LEU A 356 3.81 8.34 0.62
N ASN A 357 4.42 9.45 0.19
CA ASN A 357 5.64 9.97 0.79
C ASN A 357 6.69 8.85 0.97
N GLY A 358 6.88 8.03 -0.06
CA GLY A 358 7.79 6.89 -0.05
C GLY A 358 7.38 5.67 0.79
N TRP A 359 6.31 5.75 1.60
CA TRP A 359 5.78 4.60 2.33
C TRP A 359 4.85 3.78 1.45
N ASN A 360 5.02 2.47 1.44
CA ASN A 360 4.16 1.54 0.72
C ASN A 360 2.80 1.41 1.42
N MET A 361 1.72 1.80 0.72
CA MET A 361 0.34 1.84 1.24
C MET A 361 -0.52 0.66 0.80
N GLY A 362 0.08 -0.32 0.12
CA GLY A 362 -0.60 -1.53 -0.33
C GLY A 362 -0.71 -1.64 -1.85
N GLN A 363 -1.41 -2.70 -2.26
CA GLN A 363 -1.55 -3.10 -3.64
C GLN A 363 -3.00 -3.05 -4.08
N TYR A 364 -3.23 -2.45 -5.24
CA TYR A 364 -4.49 -2.50 -5.96
C TYR A 364 -4.41 -3.49 -7.12
N VAL A 365 -5.47 -4.27 -7.34
CA VAL A 365 -5.60 -5.23 -8.45
C VAL A 365 -6.95 -4.98 -9.11
N ASN A 366 -6.95 -4.26 -10.23
CA ASN A 366 -8.16 -3.70 -10.82
C ASN A 366 -9.16 -4.79 -11.28
N ASP A 367 -8.66 -5.85 -11.89
CA ASP A 367 -9.43 -6.96 -12.43
C ASP A 367 -9.85 -8.01 -11.39
N VAL A 368 -9.61 -7.74 -10.09
CA VAL A 368 -9.90 -8.69 -9.01
C VAL A 368 -10.58 -8.05 -7.80
N GLY A 369 -10.10 -6.91 -7.30
CA GLY A 369 -10.66 -6.26 -6.11
C GLY A 369 -10.53 -7.11 -4.83
N PRO A 370 -11.37 -6.86 -3.80
CA PRO A 370 -12.45 -5.86 -3.73
C PRO A 370 -11.99 -4.49 -3.24
N GLN A 371 -10.71 -4.34 -2.86
CA GLN A 371 -10.24 -3.11 -2.25
C GLN A 371 -9.97 -2.04 -3.30
N HIS A 372 -10.81 -1.01 -3.34
CA HIS A 372 -10.65 0.18 -4.19
C HIS A 372 -10.19 1.41 -3.41
N THR A 373 -10.42 1.44 -2.10
CA THR A 373 -10.04 2.56 -1.22
C THR A 373 -8.99 2.10 -0.21
N PHE A 374 -7.88 2.83 -0.18
CA PHE A 374 -6.73 2.59 0.69
C PHE A 374 -6.62 3.72 1.70
N VAL A 375 -6.70 3.41 3.00
CA VAL A 375 -6.52 4.42 4.06
C VAL A 375 -5.12 5.02 3.94
N LEU A 376 -5.02 6.35 4.01
CA LEU A 376 -3.75 7.07 4.06
C LEU A 376 -3.54 7.55 5.50
N PRO A 377 -2.74 6.85 6.32
CA PRO A 377 -2.67 7.15 7.75
C PRO A 377 -2.14 8.56 8.01
N ASN A 378 -2.79 9.31 8.89
CA ASN A 378 -2.27 10.60 9.36
C ASN A 378 -0.87 10.40 9.95
N GLY A 379 0.03 11.34 9.67
CA GLY A 379 1.45 11.22 9.99
C GLY A 379 2.25 10.79 8.76
N ILE A 380 1.90 9.68 8.12
CA ILE A 380 2.43 9.33 6.79
C ILE A 380 1.85 10.31 5.76
N LEU A 381 0.53 10.47 5.77
CA LEU A 381 -0.15 11.57 5.13
C LEU A 381 0.07 12.85 5.94
N ARG A 382 0.64 13.86 5.29
CA ARG A 382 0.72 15.20 5.84
C ARG A 382 -0.62 15.89 5.57
N THR A 383 -1.50 15.90 6.56
CA THR A 383 -2.83 16.55 6.50
C THR A 383 -2.74 18.07 6.34
N ARG A 384 -1.58 18.65 6.64
CA ARG A 384 -1.23 20.05 6.37
C ARG A 384 0.15 20.11 5.73
N GLY A 385 0.20 20.31 4.42
CA GLY A 385 1.45 20.39 3.66
C GLY A 385 1.45 19.57 2.38
N THR A 386 2.62 19.48 1.76
CA THR A 386 2.82 18.80 0.47
C THR A 386 3.10 17.31 0.68
N ASN A 387 2.41 16.49 -0.11
CA ASN A 387 2.56 15.04 -0.19
C ASN A 387 3.00 14.63 -1.59
N THR A 388 3.75 13.54 -1.68
CA THR A 388 4.14 12.86 -2.93
C THR A 388 3.39 11.55 -3.04
N LEU A 389 2.69 11.33 -4.16
CA LEU A 389 2.05 10.05 -4.49
C LEU A 389 2.79 9.44 -5.67
N ALA A 390 3.20 8.18 -5.53
CA ALA A 390 3.77 7.39 -6.61
C ALA A 390 3.02 6.07 -6.76
N LEU A 391 2.75 5.68 -8.01
CA LEU A 391 2.03 4.47 -8.38
C LEU A 391 2.92 3.66 -9.33
N ALA A 392 3.31 2.46 -8.95
CA ALA A 392 3.98 1.52 -9.86
C ALA A 392 2.92 0.61 -10.48
N VAL A 393 2.64 0.79 -11.78
CA VAL A 393 1.56 0.11 -12.49
C VAL A 393 2.13 -1.03 -13.30
N LEU A 394 1.79 -2.26 -12.93
CA LEU A 394 2.18 -3.48 -13.63
C LEU A 394 1.07 -3.89 -14.59
N SER A 395 1.38 -3.88 -15.86
CA SER A 395 0.46 -4.13 -16.97
C SER A 395 0.85 -5.43 -17.68
N ASP A 396 -0.13 -6.31 -17.92
CA ASP A 396 0.12 -7.59 -18.60
C ASP A 396 0.18 -7.48 -20.13
N GLY A 397 -0.24 -6.34 -20.68
CA GLY A 397 -0.27 -6.04 -22.12
C GLY A 397 -1.47 -6.60 -22.88
N THR A 398 -2.37 -7.35 -22.25
CA THR A 398 -3.55 -7.94 -22.91
C THR A 398 -4.72 -6.95 -23.03
N THR A 399 -4.75 -5.96 -22.14
CA THR A 399 -5.79 -4.94 -22.06
C THR A 399 -5.17 -3.54 -21.99
N GLU A 400 -6.01 -2.52 -22.12
CA GLU A 400 -5.58 -1.16 -21.82
C GLU A 400 -5.19 -1.04 -20.35
N SER A 401 -4.14 -0.28 -20.08
CA SER A 401 -3.57 -0.16 -18.74
C SER A 401 -3.14 1.27 -18.43
N GLY A 402 -3.17 1.58 -17.14
CA GLY A 402 -3.02 2.94 -16.63
C GLY A 402 -4.13 3.19 -15.61
N PRO A 403 -3.84 3.85 -14.47
CA PRO A 403 -4.83 3.99 -13.43
C PRO A 403 -5.96 4.89 -13.94
N GLY A 404 -7.20 4.42 -13.74
CA GLY A 404 -8.42 5.09 -14.14
C GLY A 404 -8.66 6.43 -13.44
N ASN A 405 -9.67 6.48 -12.58
CA ASN A 405 -9.93 7.60 -11.69
C ASN A 405 -9.18 7.40 -10.38
N VAL A 406 -8.20 8.27 -10.12
CA VAL A 406 -7.44 8.31 -8.86
C VAL A 406 -7.80 9.57 -8.10
N ARG A 407 -8.41 9.42 -6.92
CA ARG A 407 -8.86 10.56 -6.11
C ARG A 407 -8.64 10.35 -4.62
N LEU A 408 -8.56 11.45 -3.89
CA LEU A 408 -8.66 11.44 -2.44
C LEU A 408 -10.14 11.35 -2.03
N THR A 409 -10.45 10.53 -1.03
CA THR A 409 -11.80 10.33 -0.50
C THR A 409 -11.82 10.62 0.98
N ALA A 410 -12.74 11.47 1.44
CA ALA A 410 -12.98 11.68 2.86
C ALA A 410 -13.77 10.48 3.40
N MET A 411 -13.17 9.72 4.30
CA MET A 411 -13.78 8.53 4.90
C MET A 411 -14.52 8.85 6.19
N GLY A 412 -14.15 9.95 6.85
CA GLY A 412 -14.78 10.46 8.06
C GLY A 412 -13.99 11.64 8.62
N ALA A 413 -14.62 12.41 9.50
CA ALA A 413 -13.95 13.49 10.22
C ALA A 413 -14.58 13.71 11.61
N SER A 414 -13.78 14.16 12.57
CA SER A 414 -14.23 14.66 13.86
C SER A 414 -13.53 15.97 14.22
N ALA A 415 -14.23 16.86 14.92
CA ALA A 415 -13.59 17.97 15.61
C ALA A 415 -12.97 17.44 16.90
N GLY A 416 -11.68 17.67 17.11
CA GLY A 416 -10.90 17.04 18.17
C GLY A 416 -9.71 16.28 17.61
N GLY A 417 -9.62 15.00 17.97
CA GLY A 417 -8.50 14.14 17.62
C GLY A 417 -7.34 14.20 18.58
N VAL A 418 -6.32 13.42 18.27
CA VAL A 418 -5.00 13.51 18.90
C VAL A 418 -4.05 14.28 17.98
N PRO A 419 -3.16 15.12 18.51
CA PRO A 419 -2.10 15.71 17.70
C PRO A 419 -1.27 14.62 17.03
N VAL A 420 -1.20 14.64 15.70
CA VAL A 420 -0.38 13.71 14.92
C VAL A 420 0.76 14.48 14.28
N THR A 421 1.98 14.11 14.61
CA THR A 421 3.18 14.62 13.95
C THR A 421 3.45 13.86 12.66
N PRO A 422 3.95 14.51 11.60
CA PRO A 422 4.43 13.80 10.42
C PRO A 422 5.45 12.72 10.81
N VAL A 423 5.29 11.53 10.22
CA VAL A 423 6.28 10.46 10.31
C VAL A 423 7.46 10.84 9.42
N ASP A 424 8.67 10.54 9.87
CA ASP A 424 9.87 10.76 9.08
C ASP A 424 9.72 10.10 7.70
N SER A 425 9.99 10.90 6.68
CA SER A 425 9.93 10.47 5.30
C SER A 425 11.06 11.17 4.54
N PRO A 426 12.31 10.66 4.69
CA PRO A 426 13.44 11.19 3.97
C PRO A 426 13.18 11.12 2.47
N GLY A 427 13.57 12.20 1.78
CA GLY A 427 13.61 12.24 0.32
C GLY A 427 14.79 11.46 -0.23
N ARG A 428 14.98 11.56 -1.55
CA ARG A 428 16.18 11.04 -2.22
C ARG A 428 17.40 11.92 -1.99
#